data_AF-A0A0V1HZN3-F1
#
_entry.id   AF-A0A0V1HZN3-F1
#
_cell.length_a   1.000
_cell.length_b   1.000
_cell.length_c   1.000
_cell.angle_alpha   90.00
_cell.angle_beta   90.00
_cell.angle_gamma   90.00
#
_symmetry.space_group_name_H-M   'P 1'
#
loop_
_entity.id
_entity.type
_entity.pdbx_description
1 polymer ?
#
loop_
_entity_poly.entity_id
_entity_poly.type
_entity_poly.pdbx_seq_one_letter_code
_entity_poly.pdbx_strand_id
1 'polypeptide(L)'
;MSAVQFTLSQRGKRKVVFEGYSYVFDRATDAKELWRCEERGRCKARLHTVGDSVVRKVGSQCHELSAARAEAAVVVTRVKRRAEETMEMTAQVINQCTISLSQAAQGALPTLGALKQMVRRRRNKLGTPLAAPTSLETLIIPEEFMKYAPHHGEIVSFLLADSGPSPQRILIFDSQRKLAILRESRTWYVDGTFQSTPPLFCLIYVILAEAMEDVHPVLYALLPDKSRSTYDRLFDMVKKIVPEANPRSISCDFEMAAFNAMRTAFPGVRLHGSLLFGTEHEATFMYLGFIHQVQK
;
A
#
# COMPACT_ATOMS: atom_id res chain seq x y z
N MET A 1 36.57 -14.85 -34.79
CA MET A 1 35.14 -14.48 -34.77
C MET A 1 34.77 -14.12 -33.35
N SER A 2 34.10 -13.00 -33.13
CA SER A 2 33.71 -12.57 -31.79
C SER A 2 32.40 -13.24 -31.40
N ALA A 3 32.38 -13.92 -30.25
CA ALA A 3 31.21 -14.66 -29.77
C ALA A 3 30.25 -13.77 -28.96
N VAL A 4 28.97 -14.10 -28.97
CA VAL A 4 27.93 -13.44 -28.15
C VAL A 4 27.61 -14.25 -26.90
N GLN A 5 27.19 -13.57 -25.82
CA GLN A 5 26.66 -14.24 -24.64
C GLN A 5 25.13 -14.20 -24.67
N PHE A 6 24.49 -15.37 -24.66
CA PHE A 6 23.02 -15.45 -24.59
C PHE A 6 22.52 -15.18 -23.17
N THR A 7 21.40 -14.45 -23.09
CA THR A 7 20.68 -14.17 -21.84
C THR A 7 19.18 -14.05 -22.09
N LEU A 8 18.39 -13.85 -21.04
CA LEU A 8 16.94 -13.69 -21.12
C LEU A 8 16.51 -12.31 -20.64
N SER A 9 15.52 -11.73 -21.32
CA SER A 9 14.85 -10.52 -20.87
C SER A 9 13.98 -10.79 -19.64
N GLN A 10 13.53 -9.70 -18.99
CA GLN A 10 12.60 -9.78 -17.86
C GLN A 10 11.25 -10.48 -18.19
N ARG A 11 10.91 -10.63 -19.48
CA ARG A 11 9.71 -11.33 -19.95
C ARG A 11 10.04 -12.70 -20.56
N GLY A 12 11.23 -13.25 -20.32
CA GLY A 12 11.65 -14.57 -20.83
C GLY A 12 12.01 -14.59 -22.32
N LYS A 13 12.02 -13.44 -23.01
CA LYS A 13 12.47 -13.37 -24.42
C LYS A 13 13.98 -13.43 -24.54
N ARG A 14 14.49 -14.05 -25.61
CA ARG A 14 15.94 -14.18 -25.91
C ARG A 14 16.62 -12.82 -26.07
N LYS A 15 17.81 -12.69 -25.48
CA LYS A 15 18.73 -11.55 -25.58
C LYS A 15 20.15 -12.05 -25.82
N VAL A 16 20.98 -11.18 -26.38
CA VAL A 16 22.42 -11.39 -26.48
C VAL A 16 23.17 -10.17 -25.96
N VAL A 17 24.30 -10.41 -25.32
CA VAL A 17 25.24 -9.38 -24.88
C VAL A 17 26.48 -9.48 -25.76
N PHE A 18 26.88 -8.35 -26.34
CA PHE A 18 28.05 -8.25 -27.19
C PHE A 18 28.72 -6.89 -27.00
N GLU A 19 30.03 -6.87 -26.71
CA GLU A 19 30.81 -5.66 -26.41
C GLU A 19 30.18 -4.79 -25.28
N GLY A 20 29.58 -5.44 -24.28
CA GLY A 20 28.88 -4.76 -23.18
C GLY A 20 27.46 -4.28 -23.52
N TYR A 21 27.06 -4.31 -24.79
CA TYR A 21 25.73 -3.87 -25.23
C TYR A 21 24.73 -5.04 -25.24
N SER A 22 23.51 -4.77 -24.77
CA SER A 22 22.40 -5.72 -24.80
C SER A 22 21.57 -5.56 -26.07
N TYR A 23 21.31 -6.69 -26.75
CA TYR A 23 20.43 -6.77 -27.91
C TYR A 23 19.28 -7.73 -27.62
N VAL A 24 18.09 -7.38 -28.12
CA VAL A 24 16.87 -8.20 -28.06
C VAL A 24 16.62 -8.87 -29.40
N PHE A 25 16.10 -10.10 -29.37
CA PHE A 25 15.74 -10.82 -30.59
C PHE A 25 14.73 -10.03 -31.43
N ASP A 26 15.00 -9.91 -32.73
CA ASP A 26 14.11 -9.27 -33.70
C ASP A 26 13.46 -10.30 -34.60
N ARG A 27 14.27 -11.04 -35.37
CA ARG A 27 13.81 -12.07 -36.30
C ARG A 27 14.94 -13.03 -36.67
N ALA A 28 14.60 -14.21 -37.14
CA ALA A 28 15.54 -15.17 -37.73
C ALA A 28 15.30 -15.28 -39.24
N THR A 29 16.34 -15.69 -39.95
CA THR A 29 16.33 -16.11 -41.35
C THR A 29 17.02 -17.47 -41.42
N ASP A 30 16.83 -18.23 -42.51
CA ASP A 30 17.40 -19.59 -42.64
C ASP A 30 18.93 -19.65 -42.44
N ALA A 31 19.62 -18.54 -42.66
CA ALA A 31 21.08 -18.44 -42.51
C ALA A 31 21.56 -17.74 -41.23
N LYS A 32 20.75 -16.90 -40.57
CA LYS A 32 21.22 -16.02 -39.46
C LYS A 32 20.09 -15.49 -38.60
N GLU A 33 20.43 -15.16 -37.35
CA GLU A 33 19.56 -14.45 -36.41
C GLU A 33 19.88 -12.96 -36.40
N LEU A 34 18.84 -12.13 -36.32
CA LEU A 34 18.95 -10.67 -36.26
C LEU A 34 18.47 -10.17 -34.89
N TRP A 35 19.27 -9.27 -34.33
CA TRP A 35 19.05 -8.67 -33.02
C TRP A 35 19.05 -7.14 -33.16
N ARG A 36 18.20 -6.47 -32.38
CA ARG A 36 18.18 -5.00 -32.27
C ARG A 36 18.69 -4.58 -30.90
N CYS A 37 19.33 -3.43 -30.81
CA CYS A 37 19.68 -2.86 -29.51
C CYS A 37 18.44 -2.80 -28.60
N GLU A 38 18.61 -3.10 -27.32
CA GLU A 38 17.55 -3.00 -26.32
C GLU A 38 16.95 -1.58 -26.25
N GLU A 39 17.78 -0.57 -26.53
CA GLU A 39 17.40 0.84 -26.53
C GLU A 39 16.79 1.29 -27.88
N ARG A 40 16.04 0.41 -28.55
CA ARG A 40 15.49 0.58 -29.92
C ARG A 40 14.73 1.88 -30.22
N GLY A 41 14.29 2.61 -29.20
CA GLY A 41 13.68 3.94 -29.36
C GLY A 41 14.68 5.06 -29.65
N ARG A 42 15.93 4.90 -29.20
CA ARG A 42 17.03 5.87 -29.42
C ARG A 42 18.22 5.29 -30.17
N CYS A 43 18.35 3.97 -30.21
CA CYS A 43 19.44 3.28 -30.89
C CYS A 43 18.94 2.42 -32.04
N LYS A 44 19.49 2.64 -33.24
CA LYS A 44 19.18 1.86 -34.45
C LYS A 44 20.16 0.71 -34.71
N ALA A 45 21.12 0.50 -33.81
CA ALA A 45 22.14 -0.54 -33.96
C ALA A 45 21.51 -1.95 -34.01
N ARG A 46 22.04 -2.78 -34.90
CA ARG A 46 21.64 -4.18 -35.07
C ARG A 46 22.85 -5.09 -35.08
N LEU A 47 22.64 -6.32 -34.62
CA LEU A 47 23.63 -7.38 -34.61
C LEU A 47 23.07 -8.58 -35.39
N HIS A 48 23.88 -9.22 -36.22
CA HIS A 48 23.53 -10.45 -36.89
C HIS A 48 24.46 -11.57 -36.41
N THR A 49 23.89 -12.72 -36.05
CA THR A 49 24.65 -13.89 -35.57
C THR A 49 24.32 -15.14 -36.38
N VAL A 50 25.28 -16.05 -36.47
CA VAL A 50 25.10 -17.42 -36.96
C VAL A 50 25.59 -18.33 -35.84
N GLY A 51 24.66 -19.05 -35.20
CA GLY A 51 24.90 -19.62 -33.87
C GLY A 51 25.38 -18.54 -32.90
N ASP A 52 26.53 -18.79 -32.29
CA ASP A 52 27.11 -17.92 -31.26
C ASP A 52 28.05 -16.85 -31.83
N SER A 53 28.30 -16.88 -33.15
CA SER A 53 29.28 -16.01 -33.80
C SER A 53 28.63 -14.76 -34.39
N VAL A 54 29.21 -13.59 -34.12
CA VAL A 54 28.80 -12.34 -34.79
C VAL A 54 29.32 -12.32 -36.22
N VAL A 55 28.38 -12.22 -37.18
CA VAL A 55 28.71 -12.12 -38.61
C VAL A 55 28.58 -10.70 -39.15
N ARG A 56 27.79 -9.84 -38.51
CA ARG A 56 27.65 -8.42 -38.94
C ARG A 56 27.15 -7.52 -37.82
N LYS A 57 27.72 -6.32 -37.74
CA LYS A 57 27.20 -5.17 -36.97
C LYS A 57 26.67 -4.13 -37.96
N VAL A 58 25.46 -3.62 -37.73
CA VAL A 58 24.82 -2.62 -38.59
C VAL A 58 24.44 -1.41 -37.76
N GLY A 59 24.93 -0.23 -38.16
CA GLY A 59 24.76 1.02 -37.43
C GLY A 59 25.75 1.17 -36.26
N SER A 60 26.05 2.42 -35.93
CA SER A 60 26.88 2.77 -34.78
C SER A 60 26.05 2.78 -33.50
N GLN A 61 26.64 2.36 -32.39
CA GLN A 61 26.03 2.57 -31.08
C GLN A 61 26.03 4.08 -30.80
N CYS A 62 24.86 4.65 -30.55
CA CYS A 62 24.69 6.08 -30.26
C CYS A 62 24.47 6.35 -28.75
N HIS A 63 24.85 5.39 -27.90
CA HIS A 63 24.75 5.53 -26.46
C HIS A 63 25.90 4.79 -25.77
N GLU A 64 26.30 5.32 -24.63
CA GLU A 64 27.30 4.71 -23.77
C GLU A 64 26.69 3.60 -22.90
N LEU A 65 27.57 2.74 -22.38
CA LEU A 65 27.22 1.77 -21.34
C LEU A 65 26.90 2.54 -20.06
N SER A 66 25.64 2.49 -19.64
CA SER A 66 25.17 3.27 -18.49
C SER A 66 25.33 2.49 -17.19
N ALA A 67 26.31 2.89 -16.37
CA ALA A 67 26.47 2.37 -15.00
C ALA A 67 25.18 2.55 -14.17
N ALA A 68 24.51 3.69 -14.34
CA ALA A 68 23.20 3.97 -13.72
C ALA A 68 22.12 2.94 -14.08
N ARG A 69 22.07 2.47 -15.34
CA ARG A 69 21.13 1.41 -15.74
C ARG A 69 21.51 0.04 -15.19
N ALA A 70 22.80 -0.26 -15.12
CA ALA A 70 23.28 -1.50 -14.52
C ALA A 70 22.90 -1.56 -13.04
N GLU A 71 23.13 -0.48 -12.31
CA GLU A 71 22.75 -0.32 -10.90
C GLU A 71 21.23 -0.45 -10.70
N ALA A 72 20.43 0.25 -11.53
CA ALA A 72 18.97 0.14 -11.50
C ALA A 72 18.47 -1.29 -11.78
N ALA A 73 19.12 -2.03 -12.69
CA ALA A 73 18.78 -3.41 -12.99
C ALA A 73 19.05 -4.36 -11.80
N VAL A 74 20.16 -4.14 -11.06
CA VAL A 74 20.46 -4.86 -9.82
C VAL A 74 19.36 -4.61 -8.78
N VAL A 75 18.94 -3.37 -8.60
CA VAL A 75 17.85 -3.04 -7.66
C VAL A 75 16.52 -3.65 -8.08
N VAL A 76 16.15 -3.59 -9.36
CA VAL A 76 14.93 -4.23 -9.86
C VAL A 76 14.95 -5.75 -9.59
N THR A 77 16.12 -6.37 -9.69
CA THR A 77 16.29 -7.80 -9.38
C THR A 77 16.11 -8.05 -7.88
N ARG A 78 16.68 -7.19 -7.04
CA ARG A 78 16.51 -7.25 -5.58
C ARG A 78 15.05 -7.07 -5.16
N VAL A 79 14.31 -6.13 -5.77
CA VAL A 79 12.88 -5.92 -5.55
C VAL A 79 12.08 -7.18 -5.86
N LYS A 80 12.35 -7.84 -7.00
CA LYS A 80 11.68 -9.09 -7.37
C LYS A 80 11.94 -10.19 -6.35
N ARG A 81 13.20 -10.39 -5.99
CA ARG A 81 13.61 -11.40 -5.01
C ARG A 81 12.95 -11.18 -3.65
N ARG A 82 13.01 -9.96 -3.12
CA ARG A 82 12.39 -9.60 -1.83
C ARG A 82 10.87 -9.70 -1.86
N ALA A 83 10.24 -9.41 -3.00
CA ALA A 83 8.80 -9.62 -3.18
C ALA A 83 8.39 -11.09 -3.09
N GLU A 84 9.29 -12.00 -3.48
CA GLU A 84 9.10 -13.46 -3.45
C GLU A 84 9.40 -14.06 -2.06
N GLU A 85 10.35 -13.48 -1.32
CA GLU A 85 10.84 -14.03 -0.05
C GLU A 85 10.18 -13.43 1.22
N THR A 86 9.51 -12.28 1.11
CA THR A 86 9.01 -11.54 2.28
C THR A 86 7.54 -11.14 2.17
N MET A 87 6.89 -10.99 3.32
CA MET A 87 5.51 -10.50 3.47
C MET A 87 5.42 -8.98 3.72
N GLU A 88 6.53 -8.25 3.56
CA GLU A 88 6.58 -6.80 3.75
C GLU A 88 5.59 -6.05 2.83
N MET A 89 5.14 -4.87 3.23
CA MET A 89 4.30 -4.04 2.38
C MET A 89 5.02 -3.69 1.06
N THR A 90 4.27 -3.47 -0.01
CA THR A 90 4.87 -3.18 -1.33
C THR A 90 5.78 -1.94 -1.26
N ALA A 91 5.37 -0.93 -0.49
CA ALA A 91 6.16 0.26 -0.26
C ALA A 91 7.46 -0.04 0.51
N GLN A 92 7.41 -0.92 1.52
CA GLN A 92 8.60 -1.31 2.30
C GLN A 92 9.60 -2.07 1.42
N VAL A 93 9.13 -3.04 0.62
CA VAL A 93 9.99 -3.78 -0.33
C VAL A 93 10.73 -2.82 -1.26
N ILE A 94 10.02 -1.85 -1.83
CA ILE A 94 10.62 -0.86 -2.75
C ILE A 94 11.61 0.02 -2.00
N ASN A 95 11.20 0.64 -0.89
CA ASN A 95 12.04 1.56 -0.12
C ASN A 95 13.34 0.89 0.33
N GLN A 96 13.26 -0.31 0.92
CA GLN A 96 14.44 -1.07 1.35
C GLN A 96 15.40 -1.39 0.20
N CYS A 97 14.87 -1.51 -1.02
CA CYS A 97 15.68 -1.77 -2.19
C CYS A 97 16.20 -0.51 -2.88
N THR A 98 15.71 0.69 -2.56
CA THR A 98 16.09 1.93 -3.25
C THR A 98 16.89 2.90 -2.38
N ILE A 99 16.95 2.72 -1.06
CA ILE A 99 17.68 3.60 -0.13
C ILE A 99 19.14 3.85 -0.54
N SER A 100 19.82 2.82 -1.04
CA SER A 100 21.26 2.86 -1.33
C SER A 100 21.62 3.24 -2.77
N LEU A 101 20.68 3.81 -3.54
CA LEU A 101 20.89 4.09 -4.97
C LEU A 101 21.57 5.44 -5.20
N SER A 102 22.48 5.48 -6.18
CA SER A 102 23.01 6.73 -6.72
C SER A 102 21.91 7.59 -7.36
N GLN A 103 22.08 8.92 -7.36
CA GLN A 103 21.11 9.84 -7.97
C GLN A 103 20.89 9.57 -9.47
N ALA A 104 21.97 9.22 -10.18
CA ALA A 104 21.90 8.85 -11.59
C ALA A 104 21.09 7.55 -11.81
N ALA A 105 21.25 6.56 -10.92
CA ALA A 105 20.49 5.32 -10.99
C ALA A 105 19.01 5.48 -10.62
N GLN A 106 18.67 6.41 -9.72
CA GLN A 106 17.27 6.75 -9.43
C GLN A 106 16.54 7.24 -10.69
N GLY A 107 17.19 8.08 -11.51
CA GLY A 107 16.65 8.52 -12.79
C GLY A 107 16.52 7.40 -13.84
N ALA A 108 17.20 6.27 -13.65
CA ALA A 108 17.16 5.11 -14.53
C ALA A 108 16.18 4.01 -14.08
N LEU A 109 15.57 4.15 -12.89
CA LEU A 109 14.60 3.19 -12.38
C LEU A 109 13.28 3.21 -13.16
N PRO A 110 12.55 2.06 -13.21
CA PRO A 110 11.15 2.07 -13.56
C PRO A 110 10.35 2.98 -12.62
N THR A 111 9.22 3.50 -13.10
CA THR A 111 8.33 4.31 -12.27
C THR A 111 7.86 3.56 -11.02
N LEU A 112 7.53 4.29 -9.96
CA LEU A 112 7.00 3.69 -8.73
C LEU A 112 5.79 2.80 -8.99
N GLY A 113 4.90 3.20 -9.91
CA GLY A 113 3.75 2.39 -10.32
C GLY A 113 4.16 1.05 -10.95
N ALA A 114 5.18 1.05 -11.81
CA ALA A 114 5.71 -0.17 -12.42
C ALA A 114 6.38 -1.10 -11.39
N LEU A 115 7.12 -0.54 -10.43
CA LEU A 115 7.73 -1.30 -9.33
C LEU A 115 6.65 -1.94 -8.44
N LYS A 116 5.61 -1.18 -8.06
CA LYS A 116 4.46 -1.71 -7.29
C LYS A 116 3.79 -2.87 -8.02
N GLN A 117 3.50 -2.69 -9.32
CA GLN A 117 2.87 -3.73 -10.13
C GLN A 117 3.77 -4.96 -10.26
N MET A 118 5.08 -4.78 -10.30
CA MET A 118 6.05 -5.88 -10.35
C MET A 118 6.02 -6.73 -9.09
N VAL A 119 6.05 -6.11 -7.91
CA VAL A 119 5.93 -6.80 -6.61
C VAL A 119 4.63 -7.61 -6.57
N ARG A 120 3.50 -6.96 -6.89
CA ARG A 120 2.17 -7.60 -6.93
C ARG A 120 2.13 -8.82 -7.86
N ARG A 121 2.65 -8.68 -9.09
CA ARG A 121 2.68 -9.79 -10.06
C ARG A 121 3.52 -10.97 -9.59
N ARG A 122 4.65 -10.71 -8.92
CA ARG A 122 5.52 -11.79 -8.40
C ARG A 122 4.85 -12.56 -7.28
N ARG A 123 4.25 -11.85 -6.32
CA ARG A 123 3.49 -12.46 -5.23
C ARG A 123 2.30 -13.28 -5.74
N ASN A 124 1.56 -12.76 -6.72
CA ASN A 124 0.44 -13.49 -7.33
C ASN A 124 0.91 -14.76 -8.08
N LYS A 125 2.10 -14.76 -8.67
CA LYS A 125 2.63 -15.91 -9.43
C LYS A 125 3.03 -17.08 -8.53
N LEU A 126 3.53 -16.81 -7.32
CA LEU A 126 4.00 -17.83 -6.39
C LEU A 126 2.87 -18.53 -5.61
N GLY A 127 1.60 -18.17 -5.84
CA GLY A 127 0.54 -18.66 -4.98
C GLY A 127 0.67 -18.15 -3.54
N THR A 128 1.50 -17.12 -3.33
CA THR A 128 1.47 -16.24 -2.15
C THR A 128 0.60 -15.01 -2.43
N PRO A 129 -0.69 -15.18 -2.66
CA PRO A 129 -1.63 -14.26 -2.11
C PRO A 129 -2.22 -14.96 -0.87
N LEU A 130 -2.25 -14.25 0.26
CA LEU A 130 -3.57 -14.18 0.88
C LEU A 130 -4.43 -13.63 -0.26
N ALA A 131 -5.16 -14.51 -0.97
CA ALA A 131 -6.05 -14.11 -2.04
C ALA A 131 -6.78 -12.88 -1.51
N ALA A 132 -6.64 -11.74 -2.19
CA ALA A 132 -7.22 -10.51 -1.70
C ALA A 132 -8.68 -10.84 -1.38
N PRO A 133 -9.09 -10.71 -0.12
CA PRO A 133 -10.33 -11.31 0.32
C PRO A 133 -11.46 -10.75 -0.54
N THR A 134 -12.34 -11.63 -0.99
CA THR A 134 -13.48 -11.23 -1.82
C THR A 134 -14.70 -10.91 -0.97
N SER A 135 -14.66 -11.24 0.32
CA SER A 135 -15.70 -10.94 1.30
C SER A 135 -15.12 -10.69 2.69
N LEU A 136 -15.87 -9.97 3.54
CA LEU A 136 -15.50 -9.71 4.94
C LEU A 136 -15.49 -10.98 5.82
N GLU A 137 -16.19 -12.03 5.40
CA GLU A 137 -16.20 -13.36 6.02
C GLU A 137 -14.88 -14.10 5.81
N THR A 138 -14.29 -13.96 4.62
CA THR A 138 -13.05 -14.66 4.25
C THR A 138 -11.80 -13.84 4.57
N LEU A 139 -11.97 -12.59 5.01
CA LEU A 139 -10.88 -11.72 5.46
C LEU A 139 -10.23 -12.33 6.71
N ILE A 140 -8.99 -12.79 6.57
CA ILE A 140 -8.14 -13.18 7.70
C ILE A 140 -7.19 -12.00 7.94
N ILE A 141 -7.16 -11.50 9.18
CA ILE A 141 -6.19 -10.48 9.61
C ILE A 141 -5.07 -11.26 10.30
N PRO A 142 -3.86 -11.32 9.72
CA PRO A 142 -2.71 -11.93 10.38
C PRO A 142 -2.36 -11.23 11.71
N GLU A 143 -1.87 -11.98 12.69
CA GLU A 143 -1.53 -11.44 14.02
C GLU A 143 -0.50 -10.31 13.96
N GLU A 144 0.43 -10.36 13.00
CA GLU A 144 1.44 -9.34 12.79
C GLU A 144 0.85 -7.97 12.42
N PHE A 145 -0.37 -7.92 11.86
CA PHE A 145 -1.06 -6.66 11.54
C PHE A 145 -1.96 -6.19 12.68
N MET A 146 -2.16 -7.01 13.70
CA MET A 146 -2.91 -6.64 14.90
C MET A 146 -2.04 -5.94 15.94
N LYS A 147 -0.72 -5.90 15.77
CA LYS A 147 0.23 -5.42 16.78
C LYS A 147 1.23 -4.44 16.16
N TYR A 148 1.76 -3.52 16.95
CA TYR A 148 2.85 -2.63 16.55
C TYR A 148 3.84 -2.41 17.69
N ALA A 149 5.05 -1.97 17.36
CA ALA A 149 6.12 -1.70 18.32
C ALA A 149 6.48 -0.20 18.32
N PRO A 150 5.86 0.62 19.21
CA PRO A 150 6.15 2.05 19.29
C PRO A 150 7.59 2.33 19.77
N HIS A 151 8.13 1.44 20.61
CA HIS A 151 9.49 1.51 21.14
C HIS A 151 10.16 0.14 21.08
N HIS A 152 11.49 0.12 21.10
CA HIS A 152 12.26 -1.11 21.00
C HIS A 152 11.94 -2.06 22.17
N GLY A 153 11.36 -3.22 21.87
CA GLY A 153 11.02 -4.25 22.86
C GLY A 153 9.59 -4.21 23.41
N GLU A 154 8.77 -3.23 23.04
CA GLU A 154 7.35 -3.17 23.43
C GLU A 154 6.47 -3.60 22.25
N ILE A 155 5.58 -4.57 22.46
CA ILE A 155 4.57 -4.98 21.47
C ILE A 155 3.21 -4.64 22.05
N VAL A 156 2.48 -3.76 21.37
CA VAL A 156 1.12 -3.34 21.78
C VAL A 156 0.11 -3.71 20.71
N SER A 157 -1.10 -4.05 21.15
CA SER A 157 -2.22 -4.29 20.22
C SER A 157 -2.63 -2.99 19.54
N PHE A 158 -2.81 -3.07 18.23
CA PHE A 158 -3.36 -2.04 17.36
C PHE A 158 -4.82 -2.32 16.99
N LEU A 159 -5.17 -3.59 16.77
CA LEU A 159 -6.56 -3.99 16.60
C LEU A 159 -7.19 -4.12 18.00
N LEU A 160 -8.15 -3.24 18.29
CA LEU A 160 -8.81 -3.17 19.59
C LEU A 160 -10.07 -4.04 19.65
N ALA A 161 -10.78 -4.15 18.53
CA ALA A 161 -11.94 -5.04 18.43
C ALA A 161 -12.19 -5.52 17.00
N ASP A 162 -12.73 -6.72 16.91
CA ASP A 162 -13.19 -7.35 15.68
C ASP A 162 -14.52 -8.05 15.97
N SER A 163 -15.57 -7.70 15.24
CA SER A 163 -16.88 -8.34 15.43
C SER A 163 -16.95 -9.76 14.86
N GLY A 164 -15.88 -10.22 14.20
CA GLY A 164 -15.73 -11.55 13.65
C GLY A 164 -16.19 -11.68 12.19
N PRO A 165 -15.84 -12.82 11.55
CA PRO A 165 -16.18 -13.11 10.17
C PRO A 165 -17.68 -13.02 9.90
N SER A 166 -18.09 -11.99 9.17
CA SER A 166 -19.47 -11.78 8.73
C SER A 166 -19.50 -10.74 7.60
N PRO A 167 -20.56 -10.65 6.79
CA PRO A 167 -20.75 -9.56 5.82
C PRO A 167 -20.89 -8.20 6.50
N GLN A 168 -21.17 -8.22 7.81
CA GLN A 168 -21.44 -7.08 8.66
C GLN A 168 -20.30 -6.86 9.66
N ARG A 169 -19.07 -7.23 9.27
CA ARG A 169 -17.90 -7.18 10.15
C ARG A 169 -17.44 -5.75 10.40
N ILE A 170 -17.18 -5.43 11.66
CA ILE A 170 -16.63 -4.15 12.11
C ILE A 170 -15.25 -4.42 12.70
N LEU A 171 -14.27 -3.61 12.30
CA LEU A 171 -12.92 -3.62 12.87
C LEU A 171 -12.65 -2.26 13.50
N ILE A 172 -12.13 -2.24 14.73
CA ILE A 172 -11.78 -1.02 15.45
C ILE A 172 -10.29 -1.05 15.78
N PHE A 173 -9.58 0.02 15.43
CA PHE A 173 -8.15 0.16 15.60
C PHE A 173 -7.81 1.44 16.36
N ASP A 174 -6.83 1.36 17.27
CA ASP A 174 -5.92 2.42 17.72
C ASP A 174 -5.00 1.84 18.81
N SER A 175 -4.21 2.70 19.46
CA SER A 175 -3.42 2.39 20.65
C SER A 175 -4.26 2.45 21.92
N GLN A 176 -4.09 1.46 22.80
CA GLN A 176 -4.67 1.47 24.15
C GLN A 176 -4.33 2.74 24.95
N ARG A 177 -3.16 3.36 24.69
CA ARG A 177 -2.74 4.58 25.39
C ARG A 177 -3.69 5.76 25.11
N LYS A 178 -4.23 5.84 23.89
CA LYS A 178 -5.15 6.92 23.53
C LYS A 178 -6.55 6.74 24.11
N LEU A 179 -6.92 5.54 24.56
CA LEU A 179 -8.24 5.30 25.16
C LEU A 179 -8.48 6.12 26.44
N ALA A 180 -7.41 6.53 27.13
CA ALA A 180 -7.51 7.48 28.24
C ALA A 180 -8.15 8.82 27.81
N ILE A 181 -7.87 9.29 26.59
CA ILE A 181 -8.48 10.50 26.04
C ILE A 181 -9.99 10.34 25.92
N LEU A 182 -10.49 9.21 25.40
CA LEU A 182 -11.94 8.96 25.30
C LEU A 182 -12.60 8.83 26.68
N ARG A 183 -11.88 8.28 27.66
CA ARG A 183 -12.38 8.15 29.04
C ARG A 183 -12.59 9.51 29.69
N GLU A 184 -11.65 10.43 29.50
CA GLU A 184 -11.62 11.72 30.20
C GLU A 184 -12.39 12.81 29.44
N SER A 185 -12.35 12.76 28.11
CA SER A 185 -12.92 13.80 27.26
C SER A 185 -14.44 13.83 27.30
N ARG A 186 -15.00 15.04 27.42
CA ARG A 186 -16.44 15.28 27.42
C ARG A 186 -16.96 15.76 26.08
N THR A 187 -16.09 16.02 25.12
CA THR A 187 -16.43 16.56 23.81
C THR A 187 -15.75 15.74 22.74
N TRP A 188 -16.57 15.08 21.92
CA TRP A 188 -16.09 14.24 20.84
C TRP A 188 -16.47 14.84 19.49
N TYR A 189 -15.68 14.48 18.49
CA TYR A 189 -15.93 14.78 17.10
C TYR A 189 -15.88 13.48 16.32
N VAL A 190 -16.87 13.24 15.47
CA VAL A 190 -16.95 12.00 14.70
C VAL A 190 -17.21 12.30 13.24
N ASP A 191 -16.56 11.55 12.36
CA ASP A 191 -16.67 11.72 10.91
C ASP A 191 -16.48 10.41 10.16
N GLY A 192 -17.20 10.25 9.05
CA GLY A 192 -17.10 9.10 8.16
C GLY A 192 -16.57 9.49 6.79
N THR A 193 -15.47 8.86 6.32
CA THR A 193 -14.90 9.14 5.00
C THR A 193 -14.87 7.93 4.07
N PHE A 194 -14.92 8.21 2.76
CA PHE A 194 -14.95 7.24 1.67
C PHE A 194 -13.65 7.18 0.87
N GLN A 195 -12.94 8.30 0.75
CA GLN A 195 -11.84 8.46 -0.21
C GLN A 195 -10.66 7.53 0.07
N SER A 196 -10.61 6.95 1.27
CA SER A 196 -9.52 6.15 1.79
C SER A 196 -9.94 4.75 2.28
N THR A 197 -11.18 4.36 2.04
CA THR A 197 -11.72 3.11 2.59
C THR A 197 -11.06 1.90 1.92
N PRO A 198 -10.53 0.93 2.70
CA PRO A 198 -10.03 -0.32 2.15
C PRO A 198 -11.12 -1.07 1.35
N PRO A 199 -10.75 -1.84 0.32
CA PRO A 199 -11.69 -2.73 -0.36
C PRO A 199 -12.45 -3.60 0.65
N LEU A 200 -13.72 -3.90 0.35
CA LEU A 200 -14.71 -4.63 1.18
C LEU A 200 -15.44 -3.81 2.25
N PHE A 201 -14.96 -2.63 2.63
CA PHE A 201 -15.65 -1.76 3.59
C PHE A 201 -16.31 -0.56 2.87
N CYS A 202 -17.36 -0.03 3.48
CA CYS A 202 -18.08 1.13 2.94
C CYS A 202 -17.46 2.46 3.39
N LEU A 203 -17.03 2.55 4.65
CA LEU A 203 -16.37 3.76 5.18
C LEU A 203 -15.32 3.47 6.24
N ILE A 204 -14.44 4.44 6.43
CA ILE A 204 -13.67 4.61 7.66
C ILE A 204 -14.42 5.63 8.52
N TYR A 205 -14.80 5.23 9.73
CA TYR A 205 -15.39 6.10 10.74
C TYR A 205 -14.34 6.45 11.79
N VAL A 206 -14.18 7.72 12.11
CA VAL A 206 -13.14 8.22 13.01
C VAL A 206 -13.78 8.92 14.19
N ILE A 207 -13.35 8.55 15.39
CA ILE A 207 -13.72 9.22 16.64
C ILE A 207 -12.50 9.99 17.14
N LEU A 208 -12.69 11.30 17.26
CA LEU A 208 -11.74 12.22 17.84
C LEU A 208 -12.29 12.75 19.17
N ALA A 209 -11.39 13.13 20.07
CA ALA A 209 -11.74 13.68 21.37
C ALA A 209 -10.73 14.75 21.80
N GLU A 210 -11.23 15.72 22.57
CA GLU A 210 -10.38 16.78 23.13
C GLU A 210 -9.50 16.24 24.27
N ALA A 211 -8.22 16.57 24.24
CA ALA A 211 -7.31 16.46 25.37
C ALA A 211 -6.20 17.52 25.26
N MET A 212 -5.75 18.04 26.41
CA MET A 212 -4.67 19.04 26.46
C MET A 212 -4.88 20.22 25.49
N GLU A 213 -6.11 20.73 25.40
CA GLU A 213 -6.51 21.85 24.52
C GLU A 213 -6.48 21.57 23.01
N ASP A 214 -6.15 20.33 22.60
CA ASP A 214 -6.14 19.89 21.20
C ASP A 214 -7.16 18.77 20.94
N VAL A 215 -7.45 18.51 19.65
CA VAL A 215 -8.32 17.42 19.21
C VAL A 215 -7.48 16.29 18.63
N HIS A 216 -7.61 15.09 19.21
CA HIS A 216 -6.83 13.92 18.80
C HIS A 216 -7.72 12.83 18.20
N PRO A 217 -7.32 12.18 17.10
CA PRO A 217 -7.96 10.95 16.66
C PRO A 217 -7.63 9.80 17.62
N VAL A 218 -8.69 9.18 18.15
CA VAL A 218 -8.57 8.15 19.20
C VAL A 218 -9.01 6.78 18.74
N LEU A 219 -9.98 6.68 17.82
CA LEU A 219 -10.42 5.41 17.27
C LEU A 219 -10.68 5.53 15.77
N TYR A 220 -10.28 4.51 15.04
CA TYR A 220 -10.63 4.30 13.63
C TYR A 220 -11.43 3.01 13.52
N ALA A 221 -12.57 3.08 12.85
CA ALA A 221 -13.42 1.92 12.61
C ALA A 221 -13.66 1.70 11.11
N LEU A 222 -13.52 0.47 10.66
CA LEU A 222 -13.92 0.05 9.32
C LEU A 222 -15.34 -0.51 9.39
N LEU A 223 -16.27 0.10 8.65
CA LEU A 223 -17.68 -0.25 8.68
C LEU A 223 -18.15 -0.89 7.36
N PRO A 224 -19.00 -1.92 7.41
CA PRO A 224 -19.49 -2.64 6.24
C PRO A 224 -20.53 -1.83 5.45
N ASP A 225 -21.30 -0.96 6.13
CA ASP A 225 -22.32 -0.11 5.54
C ASP A 225 -22.61 1.11 6.45
N LYS A 226 -23.57 1.94 6.05
CA LYS A 226 -24.02 3.15 6.76
C LYS A 226 -25.35 2.94 7.51
N SER A 227 -25.73 1.70 7.76
CA SER A 227 -27.00 1.42 8.42
C SER A 227 -26.95 1.86 9.87
N ARG A 228 -28.10 2.27 10.43
CA ARG A 228 -28.21 2.57 11.86
C ARG A 228 -27.76 1.39 12.72
N SER A 229 -28.12 0.16 12.34
CA SER A 229 -27.71 -1.06 13.04
C SER A 229 -26.19 -1.24 13.09
N THR A 230 -25.47 -0.84 12.04
CA THR A 230 -24.01 -0.86 12.03
C THR A 230 -23.43 0.14 13.01
N TYR A 231 -23.99 1.36 13.08
CA TYR A 231 -23.57 2.35 14.07
C TYR A 231 -23.93 1.96 15.50
N ASP A 232 -25.11 1.37 15.74
CA ASP A 232 -25.49 0.86 17.07
C ASP A 232 -24.44 -0.16 17.54
N ARG A 233 -24.08 -1.12 16.68
CA ARG A 233 -23.04 -2.12 16.96
C ARG A 233 -21.65 -1.49 17.15
N LEU A 234 -21.29 -0.49 16.35
CA LEU A 234 -20.04 0.25 16.53
C LEU A 234 -19.97 0.85 17.94
N PHE A 235 -20.97 1.61 18.35
CA PHE A 235 -20.95 2.27 19.66
C PHE A 235 -21.06 1.27 20.83
N ASP A 236 -21.74 0.14 20.65
CA ASP A 236 -21.70 -0.96 21.63
C ASP A 236 -20.29 -1.54 21.77
N MET A 237 -19.55 -1.70 20.67
CA MET A 237 -18.15 -2.13 20.70
C MET A 237 -17.25 -1.06 21.35
N VAL A 238 -17.45 0.22 21.04
CA VAL A 238 -16.72 1.34 21.67
C VAL A 238 -16.93 1.35 23.19
N LYS A 239 -18.16 1.15 23.66
CA LYS A 239 -18.45 1.01 25.10
C LYS A 239 -17.82 -0.21 25.75
N LYS A 240 -17.63 -1.31 25.02
CA LYS A 240 -16.89 -2.47 25.55
C LYS A 240 -15.40 -2.16 25.68
N ILE A 241 -14.85 -1.37 24.75
CA ILE A 241 -13.44 -0.95 24.77
C ILE A 241 -13.19 0.10 25.86
N VAL A 242 -14.11 1.08 26.01
CA VAL A 242 -14.04 2.16 27.02
C VAL A 242 -15.38 2.26 27.75
N PRO A 243 -15.64 1.41 28.76
CA PRO A 243 -16.92 1.41 29.49
C PRO A 243 -17.20 2.72 30.21
N GLU A 244 -16.15 3.46 30.58
CA GLU A 244 -16.28 4.74 31.27
C GLU A 244 -16.56 5.93 30.34
N ALA A 245 -16.59 5.71 29.01
CA ALA A 245 -16.85 6.76 28.04
C ALA A 245 -18.20 7.45 28.31
N ASN A 246 -18.16 8.75 28.57
CA ASN A 246 -19.34 9.53 28.91
C ASN A 246 -19.27 10.96 28.34
N PRO A 247 -19.36 11.09 26.99
CA PRO A 247 -19.34 12.37 26.33
C PRO A 247 -20.58 13.20 26.69
N ARG A 248 -20.38 14.50 26.95
CA ARG A 248 -21.46 15.47 27.13
C ARG A 248 -21.91 16.08 25.80
N SER A 249 -21.01 16.21 24.84
CA SER A 249 -21.30 16.64 23.49
C SER A 249 -20.58 15.79 22.46
N ILE A 250 -21.27 15.53 21.34
CA ILE A 250 -20.65 14.94 20.15
C ILE A 250 -21.04 15.80 18.96
N SER A 251 -20.04 16.21 18.20
CA SER A 251 -20.22 16.89 16.93
C SER A 251 -20.04 15.90 15.79
N CYS A 252 -21.00 15.82 14.90
CA CYS A 252 -20.98 14.88 13.77
C CYS A 252 -21.49 15.54 12.49
N ASP A 253 -21.27 14.86 11.37
CA ASP A 253 -21.96 15.17 10.12
C ASP A 253 -23.47 14.89 10.22
N PHE A 254 -24.23 15.28 9.20
CA PHE A 254 -25.70 15.14 9.19
C PHE A 254 -26.17 13.71 8.87
N GLU A 255 -25.35 12.69 9.11
CA GLU A 255 -25.74 11.30 8.87
C GLU A 255 -26.70 10.79 9.96
N MET A 256 -28.00 10.79 9.63
CA MET A 256 -29.09 10.50 10.56
C MET A 256 -28.97 9.11 11.22
N ALA A 257 -28.38 8.14 10.53
CA ALA A 257 -28.15 6.79 11.06
C ALA A 257 -27.17 6.82 12.25
N ALA A 258 -26.02 7.46 12.07
CA ALA A 258 -25.02 7.66 13.12
C ALA A 258 -25.58 8.52 14.27
N PHE A 259 -26.29 9.61 13.94
CA PHE A 259 -26.92 10.50 14.93
C PHE A 259 -27.84 9.73 15.90
N ASN A 260 -28.73 8.90 15.36
CA ASN A 260 -29.66 8.13 16.17
C ASN A 260 -28.96 7.04 17.00
N ALA A 261 -27.91 6.42 16.46
CA ALA A 261 -27.12 5.44 17.19
C ALA A 261 -26.39 6.08 18.38
N MET A 262 -25.76 7.25 18.18
CA MET A 262 -25.11 8.01 19.26
C MET A 262 -26.08 8.39 20.37
N ARG A 263 -27.30 8.84 20.03
CA ARG A 263 -28.32 9.17 21.02
C ARG A 263 -28.78 7.95 21.84
N THR A 264 -28.79 6.78 21.21
CA THR A 264 -29.12 5.51 21.86
C THR A 264 -27.98 5.05 22.76
N ALA A 265 -26.74 5.15 22.27
CA ALA A 265 -25.54 4.78 23.01
C ALA A 265 -25.26 5.72 24.19
N PHE A 266 -25.43 7.02 24.06
CA PHE A 266 -25.11 7.98 25.12
C PHE A 266 -26.35 8.81 25.48
N PRO A 267 -27.26 8.28 26.33
CA PRO A 267 -28.44 9.02 26.76
C PRO A 267 -28.05 10.35 27.41
N GLY A 268 -28.60 11.46 26.90
CA GLY A 268 -28.33 12.80 27.41
C GLY A 268 -27.15 13.53 26.76
N VAL A 269 -26.49 12.91 25.78
CA VAL A 269 -25.47 13.61 24.96
C VAL A 269 -26.09 14.72 24.12
N ARG A 270 -25.43 15.88 24.06
CA ARG A 270 -25.79 16.96 23.13
C ARG A 270 -25.15 16.69 21.78
N LEU A 271 -25.98 16.45 20.77
CA LEU A 271 -25.50 16.25 19.41
C LEU A 271 -25.53 17.57 18.65
N HIS A 272 -24.40 17.91 18.04
CA HIS A 272 -24.25 19.09 17.20
C HIS A 272 -23.98 18.65 15.76
N GLY A 273 -24.79 19.13 14.81
CA GLY A 273 -24.50 18.97 13.39
C GLY A 273 -23.44 19.98 12.96
N SER A 274 -22.39 19.53 12.28
CA SER A 274 -21.33 20.40 11.75
C SER A 274 -21.13 20.17 10.25
N LEU A 275 -20.99 21.28 9.51
CA LEU A 275 -20.61 21.26 8.08
C LEU A 275 -19.08 21.23 7.88
N LEU A 276 -18.30 21.52 8.93
CA LEU A 276 -16.86 21.82 8.83
C LEU A 276 -15.95 20.58 8.77
N PHE A 277 -16.45 19.37 9.03
CA PHE A 277 -15.61 18.17 8.90
C PHE A 277 -15.36 17.76 7.43
N GLY A 278 -16.12 18.33 6.48
CA GLY A 278 -15.88 18.15 5.04
C GLY A 278 -14.92 19.15 4.41
N THR A 279 -14.56 20.23 5.10
CA THR A 279 -13.75 21.33 4.53
C THR A 279 -12.83 21.90 5.62
N GLU A 280 -11.55 21.58 5.51
CA GLU A 280 -10.44 22.29 6.15
C GLU A 280 -10.39 22.23 7.69
N HIS A 281 -9.91 21.11 8.24
CA HIS A 281 -9.11 21.16 9.47
C HIS A 281 -7.95 20.16 9.38
N GLU A 282 -6.78 20.58 9.84
CA GLU A 282 -5.45 19.97 9.73
C GLU A 282 -5.32 18.52 10.25
N ALA A 283 -6.40 17.91 10.76
CA ALA A 283 -6.49 16.47 11.02
C ALA A 283 -6.29 15.61 9.75
N THR A 284 -6.48 16.18 8.55
CA THR A 284 -6.19 15.52 7.26
C THR A 284 -4.70 15.15 7.10
N PHE A 285 -3.78 15.83 7.78
CA PHE A 285 -2.34 15.51 7.66
C PHE A 285 -1.94 14.22 8.38
N MET A 286 -2.56 13.88 9.52
CA MET A 286 -2.41 12.54 10.13
C MET A 286 -3.15 11.47 9.32
N TYR A 287 -4.27 11.86 8.69
CA TYR A 287 -5.10 11.02 7.83
C TYR A 287 -4.33 10.43 6.64
N LEU A 288 -3.52 11.26 5.97
CA LEU A 288 -2.71 10.85 4.81
C LEU A 288 -1.51 9.98 5.19
N GLY A 289 -0.96 10.10 6.40
CA GLY A 289 0.14 9.26 6.88
C GLY A 289 -0.29 7.82 7.20
N PHE A 290 -1.47 7.67 7.83
CA PHE A 290 -1.96 6.38 8.31
C PHE A 290 -2.58 5.51 7.21
N ILE A 291 -3.39 6.11 6.33
CA ILE A 291 -3.97 5.40 5.17
C ILE A 291 -2.91 5.05 4.14
N HIS A 292 -1.82 5.81 4.03
CA HIS A 292 -0.67 5.39 3.24
C HIS A 292 -0.04 4.08 3.72
N GLN A 293 -0.21 3.68 4.98
CA GLN A 293 0.27 2.40 5.48
C GLN A 293 -0.75 1.28 5.31
N VAL A 294 -2.05 1.57 5.37
CA VAL A 294 -3.11 0.53 5.24
C VAL A 294 -3.49 0.28 3.76
N GLN A 295 -3.24 1.21 2.84
CA GLN A 295 -3.54 1.06 1.40
C GLN A 295 -2.30 0.89 0.48
N LYS A 296 -1.07 0.67 0.98
CA LYS A 296 0.12 0.52 0.11
C LYS A 296 0.81 -0.85 0.06
#